data_AF-D9QHW3-F1
#
_entry.id   AF-D9QHW3-F1
#
_cell.length_a   1.000
_cell.length_b   1.000
_cell.length_c   1.000
_cell.angle_alpha   90.00
_cell.angle_beta   90.00
_cell.angle_gamma   90.00
#
_symmetry.space_group_name_H-M   'P 1'
#
loop_
_entity.id
_entity.type
_entity.pdbx_description
1 polymer ?
#
loop_
_entity_poly.entity_id
_entity_poly.type
_entity_poly.pdbx_seq_one_letter_code
_entity_poly.pdbx_strand_id
1 'polypeptide(L)'
;MNAHRAKKIVGLALASVSTAGVAGCAGAFDPTTDATSPIAPRVQALVDANREYPRWADFPKTATDTPRPIEVAARVNTLRASGGALAGEASRIEWTLGDPVAFANEVNARVDAQAISPVTAETQAEVDAFAAELRRRGAAPPPIDRTPAPR
;
A
#
# COMPACT_ATOMS: atom_id res chain seq x y z
N MET A 1 -28.62 64.17 6.99
CA MET A 1 -27.63 63.84 5.94
C MET A 1 -26.26 63.69 6.58
N ASN A 2 -25.46 62.69 6.16
CA ASN A 2 -23.99 62.53 6.37
C ASN A 2 -23.47 61.19 6.96
N ALA A 3 -24.28 60.13 7.10
CA ALA A 3 -23.77 58.82 7.54
C ALA A 3 -23.06 57.99 6.43
N HIS A 4 -23.30 58.30 5.15
CA HIS A 4 -22.77 57.49 4.02
C HIS A 4 -21.34 57.87 3.57
N ARG A 5 -20.78 59.01 3.99
CA ARG A 5 -19.43 59.43 3.59
C ARG A 5 -18.32 58.84 4.48
N ALA A 6 -18.61 58.53 5.75
CA ALA A 6 -17.63 57.97 6.68
C ALA A 6 -17.20 56.53 6.35
N LYS A 7 -18.09 55.72 5.75
CA LYS A 7 -17.78 54.31 5.42
C LYS A 7 -16.84 54.12 4.23
N LYS A 8 -16.68 55.12 3.35
CA LYS A 8 -15.85 55.00 2.14
C LYS A 8 -14.37 55.33 2.36
N ILE A 9 -14.03 56.05 3.42
CA ILE A 9 -12.65 56.50 3.69
C ILE A 9 -11.86 55.47 4.51
N VAL A 10 -12.54 54.64 5.31
CA VAL A 10 -11.88 53.60 6.12
C VAL A 10 -11.43 52.39 5.27
N GLY A 11 -12.09 52.13 4.13
CA GLY A 11 -11.79 50.97 3.27
C GLY A 11 -10.56 51.10 2.37
N LEU A 12 -9.96 52.29 2.23
CA LEU A 12 -8.86 52.53 1.29
C LEU A 12 -7.47 52.64 1.96
N ALA A 13 -7.41 52.73 3.29
CA ALA A 13 -6.15 52.91 4.03
C ALA A 13 -5.47 51.60 4.47
N LEU A 14 -6.13 50.44 4.31
CA LEU A 14 -5.61 49.15 4.81
C LEU A 14 -4.93 48.28 3.73
N ALA A 15 -4.86 48.76 2.47
CA ALA A 15 -4.42 47.94 1.34
C ALA A 15 -2.99 48.23 0.84
N SER A 16 -2.26 49.17 1.43
CA SER A 16 -0.99 49.68 0.87
C SER A 16 0.29 49.42 1.69
N VAL A 17 0.22 48.68 2.80
CA VAL A 17 1.41 48.48 3.69
C VAL A 17 2.05 47.09 3.58
N SER A 18 1.51 46.16 2.79
CA SER A 18 1.89 44.74 2.89
C SER A 18 2.98 44.25 1.92
N THR A 19 3.51 45.07 1.00
CA THR A 19 4.40 44.57 -0.08
C THR A 19 5.90 44.77 0.14
N ALA A 20 6.35 45.42 1.22
CA ALA A 20 7.78 45.72 1.44
C ALA A 20 8.55 44.67 2.25
N GLY A 21 7.92 43.59 2.73
CA GLY A 21 8.52 42.69 3.74
C GLY A 21 9.12 41.37 3.24
N VAL A 22 9.00 41.01 1.96
CA VAL A 22 9.26 39.61 1.51
C VAL A 22 10.63 39.37 0.86
N ALA A 23 11.48 40.38 0.72
CA ALA A 23 12.80 40.25 0.08
C ALA A 23 13.94 39.86 1.05
N GLY A 24 13.64 39.68 2.35
CA GLY A 24 14.68 39.52 3.39
C GLY A 24 15.29 38.12 3.54
N CYS A 25 14.75 37.07 2.92
CA CYS A 25 15.19 35.69 3.19
C CYS A 25 15.95 35.01 2.04
N ALA A 26 16.15 35.66 0.90
CA ALA A 26 16.80 35.04 -0.26
C ALA A 26 18.34 35.11 -0.25
N GLY A 27 18.95 35.89 0.66
CA GLY A 27 20.40 36.15 0.65
C GLY A 27 21.17 35.73 1.91
N ALA A 28 20.54 35.03 2.87
CA ALA A 28 21.15 34.77 4.17
C ALA A 28 22.20 33.63 4.18
N PHE A 29 22.35 32.89 3.08
CA PHE A 29 23.26 31.74 3.00
C PHE A 29 23.90 31.67 1.61
N ASP A 30 25.10 32.23 1.48
CA ASP A 30 25.96 32.11 0.29
C ASP A 30 27.31 31.47 0.70
N PRO A 31 27.34 30.15 0.93
CA PRO A 31 28.57 29.46 1.33
C PRO A 31 29.53 29.39 0.14
N THR A 32 30.55 30.23 0.14
CA THR A 32 31.63 30.18 -0.84
C THR A 32 32.61 29.06 -0.50
N THR A 33 32.79 28.09 -1.40
CA THR A 33 33.85 27.07 -1.28
C THR A 33 35.22 27.73 -1.39
N ASP A 34 36.14 27.47 -0.45
CA ASP A 34 37.53 27.94 -0.52
C ASP A 34 38.23 27.34 -1.76
N ALA A 35 38.58 28.22 -2.71
CA ALA A 35 39.19 27.84 -3.99
C ALA A 35 40.60 27.26 -3.85
N THR A 36 41.27 27.45 -2.70
CA THR A 36 42.60 26.89 -2.42
C THR A 36 42.55 25.45 -1.90
N SER A 37 41.35 24.96 -1.57
CA SER A 37 41.16 23.63 -1.03
C SER A 37 41.28 22.53 -2.10
N PRO A 38 42.06 21.46 -1.86
CA PRO A 38 42.17 20.34 -2.80
C PRO A 38 40.85 19.59 -3.03
N ILE A 39 39.83 19.78 -2.17
CA ILE A 39 38.50 19.17 -2.33
C ILE A 39 37.49 20.11 -3.02
N ALA A 40 37.87 21.35 -3.34
CA ALA A 40 36.97 22.33 -3.94
C ALA A 40 36.29 21.84 -5.23
N PRO A 41 36.96 21.14 -6.17
CA PRO A 41 36.29 20.61 -7.37
C PRO A 41 35.19 19.58 -7.05
N ARG A 42 35.41 18.76 -6.01
CA ARG A 42 34.44 17.74 -5.58
C ARG A 42 33.24 18.37 -4.89
N VAL A 43 33.47 19.39 -4.07
CA VAL A 43 32.38 20.15 -3.43
C VAL A 43 31.56 20.86 -4.49
N GLN A 44 32.20 21.52 -5.46
CA GLN A 44 31.51 22.21 -6.55
C GLN A 44 30.66 21.24 -7.39
N ALA A 45 31.19 20.06 -7.74
CA ALA A 45 30.44 19.04 -8.46
C ALA A 45 29.19 18.55 -7.70
N LEU A 46 29.27 18.42 -6.36
CA LEU A 46 28.12 18.06 -5.53
C LEU A 46 27.09 19.19 -5.46
N VAL A 47 27.53 20.44 -5.34
CA VAL A 47 26.65 21.61 -5.34
C VAL A 47 25.93 21.71 -6.68
N ASP A 48 26.66 21.62 -7.79
CA ASP A 48 26.07 21.72 -9.14
C ASP A 48 25.08 20.59 -9.41
N ALA A 49 25.38 19.36 -8.96
CA ALA A 49 24.50 18.21 -9.13
C ALA A 49 23.21 18.26 -8.29
N ASN A 50 23.20 19.03 -7.19
CA ASN A 50 22.05 19.12 -6.26
C ASN A 50 21.47 20.54 -6.16
N ARG A 51 21.86 21.43 -7.08
CA ARG A 51 21.40 22.84 -7.09
C ARG A 51 19.90 22.94 -7.35
N GLU A 52 19.36 21.99 -8.12
CA GLU A 52 17.92 21.89 -8.41
C GLU A 52 17.22 21.03 -7.36
N TYR A 53 16.67 21.69 -6.34
CA TYR A 53 15.74 21.03 -5.42
C TYR A 53 14.38 20.83 -6.09
N PRO A 54 13.69 19.71 -5.82
CA PRO A 54 12.31 19.54 -6.24
C PRO A 54 11.46 20.71 -5.75
N ARG A 55 10.70 21.34 -6.65
CA ARG A 55 9.82 22.43 -6.26
C ARG A 55 8.55 21.83 -5.67
N TRP A 56 7.88 22.56 -4.79
CA TRP A 56 6.55 22.17 -4.28
C TRP A 56 5.54 21.87 -5.39
N ALA A 57 5.67 22.52 -6.56
CA ALA A 57 4.84 22.28 -7.73
C ALA A 57 5.12 20.95 -8.45
N ASP A 58 6.29 20.36 -8.25
CA ASP A 58 6.72 19.12 -8.89
C ASP A 58 6.28 17.87 -8.11
N PHE A 59 5.81 18.04 -6.87
CA PHE A 59 5.17 16.96 -6.12
C PHE A 59 3.82 16.60 -6.77
N PRO A 60 3.47 15.30 -6.85
CA PRO A 60 2.15 14.89 -7.30
C PRO A 60 1.09 15.62 -6.50
N LYS A 61 0.16 16.28 -7.18
CA LYS A 61 -1.01 16.83 -6.53
C LYS A 61 -1.74 15.69 -5.82
N THR A 62 -2.21 15.93 -4.60
CA THR A 62 -3.07 14.99 -3.88
C THR A 62 -4.18 14.49 -4.80
N ALA A 63 -4.43 13.17 -4.74
CA ALA A 63 -5.46 12.54 -5.54
C ALA A 63 -6.77 13.36 -5.48
N THR A 64 -7.24 13.78 -6.64
CA THR A 64 -8.47 14.59 -6.79
C THR A 64 -9.73 13.84 -6.36
N ASP A 65 -9.62 12.53 -6.14
CA ASP A 65 -10.70 11.64 -5.70
C ASP A 65 -10.75 11.46 -4.17
N THR A 66 -10.43 12.53 -3.44
CA THR A 66 -10.59 12.51 -1.98
C THR A 66 -12.06 12.74 -1.64
N PRO A 67 -12.72 11.83 -0.88
CA PRO A 67 -14.13 11.99 -0.53
C PRO A 67 -14.35 13.26 0.30
N ARG A 68 -15.47 13.93 0.04
CA ARG A 68 -15.86 15.12 0.81
C ARG A 68 -16.16 14.73 2.25
N PRO A 69 -15.97 15.63 3.24
CA PRO A 69 -16.26 15.32 4.65
C PRO A 69 -17.68 14.77 4.90
N ILE A 70 -18.67 15.26 4.16
CA ILE A 70 -20.05 14.76 4.24
C ILE A 70 -20.21 13.31 3.76
N GLU A 71 -19.42 12.90 2.77
CA GLU A 71 -19.42 11.52 2.26
C GLU A 71 -18.77 10.57 3.26
N VAL A 72 -17.68 11.02 3.91
CA VAL A 72 -17.05 10.27 5.00
C VAL A 72 -18.03 10.11 6.17
N ALA A 73 -18.71 11.19 6.58
CA ALA A 73 -19.70 11.13 7.65
C ALA A 73 -20.86 10.18 7.31
N ALA A 74 -21.36 10.22 6.07
CA ALA A 74 -22.39 9.30 5.60
C ALA A 74 -21.92 7.84 5.66
N ARG A 75 -20.71 7.53 5.16
CA ARG A 75 -20.13 6.18 5.20
C ARG A 75 -19.98 5.66 6.64
N VAL A 76 -19.52 6.51 7.57
CA VAL A 76 -19.37 6.15 8.99
C VAL A 76 -20.73 5.85 9.63
N ASN A 77 -21.76 6.65 9.33
CA ASN A 77 -23.10 6.42 9.85
C ASN A 77 -23.70 5.11 9.32
N THR A 78 -23.53 4.84 8.02
CA THR A 78 -23.92 3.54 7.43
C THR A 78 -23.21 2.38 8.13
N LEU A 79 -21.89 2.48 8.32
CA LEU A 79 -21.12 1.43 8.99
C LEU A 79 -21.62 1.17 10.43
N ARG A 80 -21.91 2.22 11.20
CA ARG A 80 -22.49 2.07 12.55
C ARG A 80 -23.85 1.38 12.52
N ALA A 81 -24.72 1.78 11.60
CA ALA A 81 -26.04 1.17 11.48
C ALA A 81 -25.95 -0.32 11.11
N SER A 82 -25.12 -0.66 10.11
CA SER A 82 -24.87 -2.06 9.72
C SER A 82 -24.24 -2.87 10.85
N GLY A 83 -23.30 -2.29 11.59
CA GLY A 83 -22.69 -2.95 12.76
C GLY A 83 -23.72 -3.22 13.87
N GLY A 84 -24.62 -2.28 14.14
CA GLY A 84 -25.71 -2.48 15.10
C GLY A 84 -26.70 -3.58 14.66
N ALA A 85 -27.06 -3.62 13.37
CA ALA A 85 -27.90 -4.67 12.81
C ALA A 85 -27.24 -6.05 12.93
N LEU A 86 -25.97 -6.16 12.54
CA LEU A 86 -25.18 -7.39 12.63
C LEU A 86 -25.05 -7.87 14.08
N ALA A 87 -24.81 -6.96 15.03
CA ALA A 87 -24.76 -7.30 16.45
C ALA A 87 -26.10 -7.86 16.96
N GLY A 88 -27.23 -7.27 16.52
CA GLY A 88 -28.56 -7.76 16.85
C GLY A 88 -28.91 -9.10 16.19
N GLU A 89 -28.36 -9.38 15.01
CA GLU A 89 -28.44 -10.70 14.38
C GLU A 89 -27.61 -11.74 15.14
N ALA A 90 -26.35 -11.42 15.44
CA ALA A 90 -25.44 -12.28 16.19
C ALA A 90 -25.96 -12.62 17.59
N SER A 91 -26.61 -11.68 18.27
CA SER A 91 -27.18 -11.92 19.60
C SER A 91 -28.37 -12.88 19.60
N ARG A 92 -29.00 -13.12 18.44
CA ARG A 92 -30.10 -14.09 18.29
C ARG A 92 -29.60 -15.48 17.90
N ILE A 93 -28.32 -15.63 17.58
CA ILE A 93 -27.73 -16.93 17.28
C ILE A 93 -27.63 -17.68 18.61
N GLU A 94 -28.38 -18.78 18.71
CA GLU A 94 -28.21 -19.75 19.78
C GLU A 94 -26.92 -20.53 19.52
N TRP A 95 -25.86 -20.21 20.25
CA TRP A 95 -24.59 -20.90 20.17
C TRP A 95 -24.67 -22.17 21.01
N THR A 96 -24.95 -23.30 20.36
CA THR A 96 -25.10 -24.60 21.05
C THR A 96 -23.77 -25.27 21.40
N LEU A 97 -22.65 -24.75 20.90
CA LEU A 97 -21.31 -25.26 21.17
C LEU A 97 -20.80 -24.73 22.52
N GLY A 98 -21.01 -25.49 23.59
CA GLY A 98 -20.62 -25.10 24.94
C GLY A 98 -19.11 -25.21 25.22
N ASP A 99 -18.51 -26.35 24.89
CA ASP A 99 -17.06 -26.60 25.06
C ASP A 99 -16.41 -26.91 23.72
N PRO A 100 -15.77 -25.91 23.08
CA PRO A 100 -15.06 -26.10 21.82
C PRO A 100 -13.91 -27.10 21.90
N VAL A 101 -13.26 -27.21 23.06
CA VAL A 101 -12.11 -28.11 23.26
C VAL A 101 -12.59 -29.55 23.38
N ALA A 102 -13.64 -29.80 24.17
CA ALA A 102 -14.25 -31.12 24.24
C ALA A 102 -14.80 -31.58 22.89
N PHE A 103 -15.49 -30.69 22.16
CA PHE A 103 -15.98 -30.99 20.81
C PHE A 103 -14.84 -31.30 19.84
N ALA A 104 -13.76 -30.52 19.85
CA ALA A 104 -12.59 -30.79 19.01
C ALA A 104 -11.95 -32.14 19.36
N ASN A 105 -11.82 -32.46 20.64
CA ASN A 105 -11.31 -33.75 21.09
C ASN A 105 -12.20 -34.91 20.68
N GLU A 106 -13.53 -34.76 20.76
CA GLU A 106 -14.50 -35.76 20.30
C GLU A 106 -14.36 -35.98 18.79
N VAL A 107 -14.29 -34.91 18.00
CA VAL A 107 -14.11 -34.98 16.54
C VAL A 107 -12.80 -35.70 16.21
N ASN A 108 -11.69 -35.30 16.84
CA ASN A 108 -10.38 -35.94 16.63
C ASN A 108 -10.42 -37.41 16.99
N ALA A 109 -10.99 -37.78 18.15
CA ALA A 109 -11.14 -39.17 18.54
C ALA A 109 -11.98 -39.98 17.54
N ARG A 110 -13.00 -39.38 16.93
CA ARG A 110 -13.83 -40.02 15.91
C ARG A 110 -13.08 -40.21 14.59
N VAL A 111 -12.26 -39.24 14.21
CA VAL A 111 -11.38 -39.30 13.03
C VAL A 111 -10.29 -40.36 13.25
N ASP A 112 -9.67 -40.41 14.43
CA ASP A 112 -8.65 -41.38 14.79
C ASP A 112 -9.23 -42.81 14.92
N ALA A 113 -10.47 -42.93 15.41
CA ALA A 113 -11.18 -44.20 15.53
C ALA A 113 -11.67 -44.73 14.19
N GLN A 114 -11.91 -43.86 13.21
CA GLN A 114 -11.97 -44.29 11.83
C GLN A 114 -10.57 -44.76 11.46
N ALA A 115 -10.41 -46.07 11.28
CA ALA A 115 -9.32 -46.59 10.49
C ALA A 115 -9.49 -45.99 9.09
N ILE A 116 -8.91 -44.80 8.87
CA ILE A 116 -8.38 -44.45 7.57
C ILE A 116 -7.48 -45.65 7.31
N SER A 117 -7.97 -46.58 6.47
CA SER A 117 -7.14 -47.65 5.94
C SER A 117 -5.83 -46.96 5.64
N PRO A 118 -4.69 -47.39 6.23
CA PRO A 118 -3.45 -46.78 5.87
C PRO A 118 -3.50 -46.77 4.35
N VAL A 119 -3.35 -45.59 3.74
CA VAL A 119 -2.71 -45.58 2.42
C VAL A 119 -1.52 -46.46 2.68
N THR A 120 -1.63 -47.71 2.25
CA THR A 120 -0.82 -48.84 2.70
C THR A 120 0.56 -48.31 2.71
N ALA A 121 1.16 -48.08 3.90
CA ALA A 121 2.32 -47.20 4.03
C ALA A 121 3.27 -47.54 2.89
N GLU A 122 3.26 -46.72 1.83
CA GLU A 122 3.82 -47.19 0.56
C GLU A 122 5.27 -47.42 0.90
N THR A 123 5.72 -48.66 0.68
CA THR A 123 7.10 -48.98 0.97
C THR A 123 7.96 -48.00 0.18
N GLN A 124 9.12 -47.60 0.70
CA GLN A 124 9.99 -46.64 0.00
C GLN A 124 10.21 -47.06 -1.47
N ALA A 125 10.27 -48.37 -1.75
CA ALA A 125 10.35 -48.95 -3.08
C ALA A 125 9.14 -48.64 -3.99
N GLU A 126 7.92 -48.64 -3.45
CA GLU A 126 6.69 -48.31 -4.19
C GLU A 126 6.64 -46.82 -4.52
N VAL A 127 7.01 -45.97 -3.56
CA VAL A 127 7.12 -44.51 -3.77
C VAL A 127 8.16 -44.19 -4.85
N ASP A 128 9.32 -44.86 -4.80
CA ASP A 128 10.39 -44.68 -5.78
C ASP A 128 9.97 -45.18 -7.17
N ALA A 129 9.26 -46.32 -7.24
CA ALA A 129 8.71 -46.86 -8.49
C ALA A 129 7.66 -45.94 -9.11
N PHE A 130 6.76 -45.38 -8.30
CA PHE A 130 5.77 -44.41 -8.74
C PHE A 130 6.43 -43.11 -9.25
N ALA A 131 7.42 -42.59 -8.51
CA ALA A 131 8.19 -41.43 -8.95
C ALA A 131 8.95 -41.70 -10.26
N ALA A 132 9.50 -42.90 -10.44
CA ALA A 132 10.14 -43.30 -11.70
C ALA A 132 9.16 -43.33 -12.86
N GLU A 133 7.94 -43.83 -12.64
CA GLU A 133 6.89 -43.83 -13.66
C GLU A 133 6.46 -42.42 -14.06
N LEU A 134 6.28 -41.51 -13.10
CA LEU A 134 5.98 -40.11 -13.39
C LEU A 134 7.07 -39.44 -14.23
N ARG A 135 8.36 -39.72 -13.96
CA ARG A 135 9.47 -39.20 -14.76
C ARG A 135 9.45 -39.75 -16.19
N ARG A 136 9.12 -41.03 -16.37
CA ARG A 136 8.98 -41.62 -17.73
C ARG A 136 7.86 -40.96 -18.51
N ARG A 137 6.70 -40.74 -17.87
CA ARG A 137 5.56 -40.09 -18.52
C ARG A 137 5.79 -38.60 -18.79
N GLY A 138 6.55 -37.93 -17.94
CA GLY A 138 6.96 -36.53 -18.11
C GLY A 138 8.14 -36.33 -19.06
N ALA A 139 8.75 -37.39 -19.59
CA ALA A 139 9.83 -37.27 -20.56
C ALA A 139 9.30 -36.65 -21.85
N ALA A 140 9.94 -35.57 -22.30
CA ALA A 140 9.59 -34.92 -23.55
C ALA A 140 9.69 -35.93 -24.71
N PRO A 141 8.73 -35.95 -25.65
CA PRO A 141 8.82 -36.80 -26.83
C PRO A 141 10.10 -36.49 -27.62
N PRO A 142 10.66 -37.48 -28.33
CA PRO A 142 11.88 -37.27 -29.11
C PRO A 142 11.67 -36.12 -30.12
N PRO A 143 12.70 -35.29 -30.38
CA PRO A 143 12.60 -34.22 -31.36
C PRO A 143 12.18 -34.78 -32.72
N ILE A 144 11.14 -34.19 -33.32
CA ILE A 144 10.76 -34.49 -34.69
C ILE A 144 11.88 -33.97 -35.59
N ASP A 145 12.47 -34.85 -36.41
CA ASP A 145 13.41 -34.45 -37.45
C ASP A 145 12.67 -33.57 -38.47
N ARG A 146 13.13 -32.32 -38.61
CA ARG A 146 12.56 -31.32 -39.52
C ARG A 146 13.38 -31.18 -40.80
N THR A 147 14.34 -32.06 -41.05
CA THR A 147 15.08 -32.03 -42.31
C THR A 147 14.14 -32.34 -43.47
N PRO A 148 14.02 -31.43 -44.47
CA PRO A 148 13.25 -31.72 -45.68
C PRO A 148 13.94 -32.85 -46.43
N ALA A 149 13.16 -33.84 -46.90
CA ALA A 149 13.69 -34.88 -47.76
C ALA A 149 14.36 -34.27 -49.01
N PRO A 150 15.54 -34.77 -49.43
CA PRO A 150 16.19 -34.29 -50.64
C PRO A 150 15.28 -34.54 -51.85
N ARG A 151 15.17 -33.53 -52.71
CA ARG A 151 14.43 -33.60 -53.98
C ARG A 151 15.21 -34.36 -55.04
#